data_AF-X1LI41-F1
#
_entry.id   AF-X1LI41-F1
#
_cell.length_a   1.000
_cell.length_b   1.000
_cell.length_c   1.000
_cell.angle_alpha   90.00
_cell.angle_beta   90.00
_cell.angle_gamma   90.00
#
_symmetry.space_group_name_H-M   'P 1'
#
loop_
_entity.id
_entity.type
_entity.pdbx_description
1 polymer ?
#
loop_
_entity_poly.entity_id
_entity_poly.type
_entity_poly.pdbx_seq_one_letter_code
_entity_poly.pdbx_strand_id
1 'polypeptide(L)' 'MDVRLIEMIEGEEYKGKAKWGLVDTEPTILLNAATEELGEVAHAINHEEGSEKVTQEIAETMGVLSRLFDMVRQ' A
#
# COMPACT_ATOMS: atom_id res chain seq x y z
N MET A 1 9.41 3.08 -13.07
CA MET A 1 8.44 2.00 -12.84
C MET A 1 7.52 1.90 -14.06
N ASP A 2 6.87 0.75 -14.25
CA ASP A 2 5.79 0.59 -15.25
C ASP A 2 4.69 1.64 -14.97
N VAL A 3 4.19 2.32 -16.02
CA VAL A 3 3.20 3.39 -15.87
C VAL A 3 1.92 2.89 -15.22
N ARG A 4 1.47 1.68 -15.55
CA ARG A 4 0.26 1.09 -14.97
C ARG A 4 0.43 0.84 -13.47
N LEU A 5 1.63 0.40 -13.07
CA LEU A 5 1.94 0.21 -11.65
C LEU A 5 1.92 1.55 -10.90
N ILE A 6 2.46 2.63 -11.50
CA ILE A 6 2.41 3.96 -10.90
C ILE A 6 0.96 4.42 -10.73
N GLU A 7 0.14 4.30 -11.77
CA GLU A 7 -1.28 4.69 -11.70
C GLU A 7 -2.07 3.89 -10.65
N MET A 8 -1.77 2.59 -10.50
CA MET A 8 -2.36 1.78 -9.43
C MET A 8 -1.94 2.27 -8.04
N ILE A 9 -0.66 2.54 -7.84
CA ILE A 9 -0.14 3.04 -6.55
C ILE A 9 -0.74 4.40 -6.20
N GLU A 10 -0.80 5.33 -7.16
CA GLU A 10 -1.43 6.64 -6.96
C GLU A 10 -2.93 6.51 -6.63
N GLY A 11 -3.60 5.53 -7.27
CA GLY A 11 -4.98 5.18 -6.96
C GLY A 11 -5.16 4.67 -5.52
N GLU A 12 -4.28 3.78 -5.07
CA GLU A 12 -4.32 3.25 -3.70
C GLU A 12 -3.93 4.29 -2.65
N GLU A 13 -2.98 5.18 -2.97
CA GLU A 13 -2.67 6.33 -2.13
C GLU A 13 -3.89 7.23 -1.95
N TYR A 14 -4.60 7.54 -3.03
CA TYR A 14 -5.80 8.37 -2.98
C TYR A 14 -6.89 7.73 -2.11
N LYS A 15 -7.18 6.44 -2.34
CA LYS A 15 -8.15 5.69 -1.53
C LYS A 15 -7.74 5.62 -0.06
N GLY A 16 -6.47 5.32 0.19
CA GLY A 16 -5.90 5.22 1.54
C GLY A 16 -5.95 6.56 2.29
N LYS A 17 -5.61 7.67 1.63
CA LYS A 17 -5.73 9.03 2.18
C LYS A 17 -7.19 9.39 2.45
N ALA A 18 -8.11 9.05 1.54
CA ALA A 18 -9.54 9.30 1.72
C ALA A 18 -10.14 8.50 2.89
N LYS A 19 -9.68 7.26 3.10
CA LYS A 19 -10.20 6.36 4.14
C LYS A 19 -9.55 6.61 5.51
N TRP A 20 -8.24 6.85 5.54
CA TRP A 20 -7.42 6.81 6.76
C TRP A 20 -6.47 8.00 6.93
N GLY A 21 -6.43 8.97 6.02
CA GLY A 21 -5.42 10.04 6.04
C GLY A 21 -5.42 10.92 7.29
N LEU A 22 -6.51 10.95 8.07
CA LEU A 22 -6.57 11.64 9.37
C LEU A 22 -5.87 10.86 10.50
N VAL A 23 -5.57 9.58 10.28
CA VAL A 23 -4.92 8.67 11.23
C VAL A 23 -3.41 8.54 10.93
N ASP A 24 -2.94 9.06 9.80
CA ASP A 24 -1.53 9.14 9.43
C ASP A 24 -0.79 10.21 10.23
N THR A 25 -0.72 10.05 11.54
CA THR A 25 -0.10 11.03 12.43
C THR A 25 1.31 10.66 12.85
N GLU A 26 1.67 9.37 12.75
CA GLU A 26 2.98 8.86 13.18
C GLU A 26 3.54 7.80 12.19
N PRO A 27 4.87 7.76 11.98
CA PRO A 27 5.49 6.78 11.07
C PRO A 27 5.19 5.33 11.44
N THR A 28 5.03 5.06 12.74
CA THR A 28 4.68 3.73 13.29
C THR A 28 3.34 3.22 12.78
N ILE A 29 2.35 4.10 12.60
CA ILE A 29 1.02 3.74 12.11
C ILE A 29 1.13 3.25 10.67
N LEU A 30 1.80 4.02 9.81
CA LEU A 30 1.99 3.67 8.40
C LEU A 30 2.91 2.46 8.22
N LEU A 31 3.93 2.28 9.07
CA LEU A 31 4.78 1.09 9.06
C LEU A 31 3.99 -0.18 9.42
N ASN A 32 3.12 -0.10 10.43
CA ASN A 32 2.26 -1.23 10.80
C ASN A 32 1.28 -1.56 9.68
N ALA A 33 0.64 -0.54 9.07
CA ALA A 33 -0.23 -0.75 7.92
C ALA A 33 0.52 -1.40 6.74
N ALA A 34 1.72 -0.93 6.40
CA ALA A 34 2.52 -1.55 5.34
C ALA A 34 2.89 -3.01 5.65
N THR A 35 3.05 -3.35 6.93
CA THR A 35 3.31 -4.73 7.37
C THR A 35 2.06 -5.61 7.20
N GLU A 36 0.88 -5.06 7.47
CA GLU A 36 -0.41 -5.74 7.26
C GLU A 36 -0.63 -6.03 5.77
N GLU A 37 -0.48 -5.02 4.90
CA GLU A 37 -0.63 -5.19 3.45
C GLU A 37 0.39 -6.19 2.88
N LEU A 38 1.63 -6.20 3.38
CA LEU A 38 2.61 -7.20 2.99
C LEU A 38 2.19 -8.62 3.40
N GLY A 39 1.46 -8.75 4.51
CA GLY A 39 0.81 -9.98 4.92
C GLY A 39 -0.25 -10.44 3.93
N GLU A 40 -1.05 -9.53 3.39
CA GLU A 40 -2.05 -9.81 2.35
C GLU A 40 -1.41 -10.20 1.02
N VAL A 41 -0.29 -9.57 0.62
CA VAL A 41 0.53 -10.02 -0.53
C VAL A 41 0.95 -11.49 -0.34
N ALA A 42 1.47 -11.83 0.84
CA ALA A 42 1.88 -13.19 1.14
C ALA A 42 0.67 -14.15 1.15
N HIS A 43 -0.47 -13.72 1.70
CA HIS A 43 -1.71 -14.48 1.68
C HIS A 43 -2.16 -14.81 0.25
N ALA A 44 -2.27 -13.79 -0.61
CA ALA A 44 -2.74 -13.91 -1.99
C ALA A 44 -1.85 -14.84 -2.82
N ILE A 45 -0.52 -14.76 -2.65
CA ILE A 45 0.43 -15.66 -3.33
C ILE A 45 0.28 -17.09 -2.82
N ASN A 46 0.24 -17.29 -1.50
CA ASN A 46 0.21 -18.62 -0.90
C ASN A 46 -1.12 -19.38 -1.15
N HIS A 47 -2.21 -18.65 -1.40
CA HIS A 47 -3.53 -19.22 -1.69
C HIS A 47 -3.89 -19.18 -3.17
N GLU A 48 -2.94 -18.84 -4.06
CA GLU A 48 -3.12 -18.81 -5.51
C GLU A 48 -4.32 -17.95 -5.96
N GLU A 49 -4.56 -16.79 -5.31
CA GLU A 49 -5.73 -15.93 -5.56
C GLU A 49 -5.73 -15.23 -6.94
N GLY A 50 -4.72 -15.50 -7.76
CA GLY A 50 -4.59 -15.00 -9.13
C GLY A 50 -3.81 -13.69 -9.23
N SER A 51 -3.32 -13.40 -10.43
CA SER A 51 -2.40 -12.30 -10.69
C SER A 51 -3.00 -10.92 -10.42
N GLU A 52 -4.31 -10.75 -10.61
CA GLU A 52 -4.99 -9.47 -10.37
C GLU A 52 -4.97 -9.09 -8.89
N LYS A 53 -5.35 -10.04 -8.01
CA LYS A 53 -5.34 -9.85 -6.56
C LYS A 53 -3.93 -9.61 -6.04
N VAL A 54 -2.95 -10.43 -6.46
CA VAL A 54 -1.54 -10.22 -6.08
C VAL A 54 -1.02 -8.84 -6.52
N THR A 55 -1.40 -8.37 -7.71
CA THR A 55 -0.99 -7.05 -8.20
C THR A 55 -1.64 -5.93 -7.39
N GLN A 56 -2.90 -6.09 -7.00
CA GLN A 56 -3.61 -5.15 -6.13
C GLN A 56 -2.90 -5.02 -4.78
N GLU A 57 -2.64 -6.13 -4.08
CA GLU A 57 -1.99 -6.11 -2.76
C GLU A 57 -0.58 -5.49 -2.80
N ILE A 58 0.16 -5.73 -3.88
CA ILE A 58 1.48 -5.10 -4.09
C ILE A 58 1.31 -3.58 -4.25
N ALA A 59 0.33 -3.13 -5.04
CA ALA A 59 0.08 -1.71 -5.22
C ALA A 59 -0.38 -1.04 -3.92
N GLU A 60 -1.23 -1.69 -3.12
CA GLU A 60 -1.66 -1.22 -1.79
C GLU A 60 -0.47 -1.07 -0.85
N THR A 61 0.37 -2.10 -0.74
CA THR A 61 1.60 -2.07 0.07
C THR A 61 2.50 -0.90 -0.35
N MET A 62 2.74 -0.73 -1.64
CA MET A 62 3.58 0.36 -2.16
C MET A 62 2.97 1.74 -1.91
N GLY A 63 1.65 1.90 -2.00
CA GLY A 63 0.96 3.15 -1.69
C GLY A 63 1.10 3.56 -0.22
N VAL A 64 1.02 2.59 0.71
CA VAL A 64 1.27 2.84 2.13
C VAL A 64 2.74 3.21 2.39
N LEU A 65 3.69 2.51 1.76
CA LEU A 65 5.11 2.82 1.88
C LEU A 65 5.48 4.19 1.30
N SER A 66 4.83 4.61 0.21
CA SER A 66 5.00 5.95 -0.37
C SER A 66 4.55 7.05 0.60
N ARG A 67 3.39 6.89 1.24
CA ARG A 67 2.92 7.78 2.32
C ARG A 67 3.88 7.80 3.50
N LEU A 68 4.41 6.65 3.90
CA LEU A 68 5.40 6.57 4.97
C LEU A 68 6.68 7.34 4.62
N PHE A 69 7.16 7.19 3.38
CA PHE A 69 8.31 7.92 2.87
C PHE A 69 8.08 9.44 2.94
N ASP A 70 6.93 9.92 2.45
CA ASP A 70 6.58 11.34 2.49
C ASP A 70 6.50 11.89 3.92
N MET A 71 6.04 11.09 4.88
CA MET A 71 5.99 11.48 6.29
C MET A 71 7.38 11.58 6.92
N VAL A 72 8.26 10.60 6.66
CA VAL A 72 9.62 10.56 7.23
C VAL A 72 10.53 11.62 6.60
N ARG A 73 10.25 12.03 5.36
CA ARG A 73 11.04 13.02 4.62
C ARG A 73 10.81 14.47 5.08
N GLN A 74 9.67 14.79 5.68
CA GLN A 74 9.31 16.13 6.15
C GLN A 74 10.14 16.55 7.37
#